data_AF-A0A2D9KYE1-F1
#
_entry.id   AF-A0A2D9KYE1-F1
#
_cell.length_a   1.000
_cell.length_b   1.000
_cell.length_c   1.000
_cell.angle_alpha   90.00
_cell.angle_beta   90.00
_cell.angle_gamma   90.00
#
_symmetry.space_group_name_H-M   'P 1'
#
loop_
_entity.id
_entity.type
_entity.pdbx_description
1 polymer ?
#
loop_
_entity_poly.entity_id
_entity_poly.type
_entity_poly.pdbx_seq_one_letter_code
_entity_poly.pdbx_strand_id
1 'polypeptide(L)'
;MQQEQAATPASIMPGQNAQQLLEQISDWGSMTTIIIHGGSVFEFTGAFPKATVAEGFYNLKADGNGFHGHLNLQKIERISFQAKPHRGRESYAFVFEDANDEVIFKVFLGRDEQGELIASQREKFFQLMQQYQGPVNLS
;
A
#
# COMPACT_ATOMS: atom_id res chain seq x y z
N MET A 1 -31.08 0.46 14.92
CA MET A 1 -30.52 1.79 14.57
C MET A 1 -29.05 1.57 14.30
N GLN A 2 -28.67 1.40 13.03
CA GLN A 2 -27.27 1.41 12.65
C GLN A 2 -26.85 2.88 12.67
N GLN A 3 -25.93 3.24 13.56
CA GLN A 3 -25.31 4.55 13.52
C GLN A 3 -24.52 4.61 12.23
N GLU A 4 -24.96 5.48 11.33
CA GLU A 4 -24.23 5.88 10.14
C GLU A 4 -22.95 6.57 10.62
N GLN A 5 -21.85 5.82 10.64
CA GLN A 5 -20.53 6.40 10.85
C GLN A 5 -20.33 7.41 9.72
N ALA A 6 -20.25 8.70 10.07
CA ALA A 6 -19.86 9.74 9.15
C ALA A 6 -18.64 9.26 8.37
N ALA A 7 -18.75 9.21 7.04
CA ALA A 7 -17.67 8.74 6.19
C ALA A 7 -16.44 9.61 6.43
N THR A 8 -15.42 9.04 7.08
CA THR A 8 -14.11 9.69 7.19
C THR A 8 -13.66 10.05 5.78
N PRO A 9 -13.18 11.27 5.51
CA PRO A 9 -12.69 11.63 4.19
C PRO A 9 -11.68 10.59 3.73
N ALA A 10 -11.93 9.95 2.59
CA ALA A 10 -11.00 9.00 2.03
C ALA A 10 -9.74 9.75 1.59
N SER A 11 -8.61 9.44 2.21
CA SER A 11 -7.31 9.85 1.68
C SER A 11 -6.99 9.03 0.45
N ILE A 12 -6.74 9.69 -0.67
CA ILE A 12 -6.43 9.04 -1.96
C ILE A 12 -5.19 9.71 -2.54
N MET A 13 -4.14 8.93 -2.77
CA MET A 13 -2.94 9.37 -3.47
C MET A 13 -3.10 9.10 -4.97
N PRO A 14 -2.84 10.08 -5.86
CA PRO A 14 -2.87 9.87 -7.31
C PRO A 14 -1.87 8.80 -7.77
N GLY A 15 -2.24 7.97 -8.74
CA GLY A 15 -1.42 6.86 -9.24
C GLY A 15 -0.07 7.29 -9.82
N GLN A 16 0.03 8.51 -10.34
CA GLN A 16 1.31 9.12 -10.76
C GLN A 16 2.37 9.18 -9.64
N ASN A 17 1.95 9.14 -8.37
CA ASN A 17 2.86 9.13 -7.21
C ASN A 17 3.27 7.71 -6.78
N ALA A 18 2.82 6.66 -7.50
CA ALA A 18 3.12 5.26 -7.16
C ALA A 18 4.62 5.00 -7.08
N GLN A 19 5.40 5.44 -8.07
CA GLN A 19 6.84 5.23 -8.06
C GLN A 19 7.48 5.86 -6.81
N GLN A 20 7.13 7.11 -6.51
CA GLN A 20 7.65 7.84 -5.34
C GLN A 20 7.28 7.15 -4.03
N LEU A 21 6.06 6.61 -3.91
CA LEU A 21 5.65 5.85 -2.74
C LEU A 21 6.47 4.55 -2.61
N LEU A 22 6.58 3.77 -3.69
CA LEU A 22 7.32 2.50 -3.72
C LEU A 22 8.80 2.69 -3.35
N GLU A 23 9.42 3.76 -3.88
CA GLU A 23 10.78 4.15 -3.50
C GLU A 23 10.88 4.48 -2.01
N GLN A 24 9.93 5.24 -1.44
CA GLN A 24 9.93 5.55 0.00
C GLN A 24 9.76 4.31 0.87
N ILE A 25 8.79 3.43 0.57
CA ILE A 25 8.50 2.28 1.42
C ILE A 25 9.58 1.20 1.34
N SER A 26 10.44 1.22 0.31
CA SER A 26 11.61 0.33 0.24
C SER A 26 12.61 0.55 1.39
N ASP A 27 12.57 1.72 2.04
CA ASP A 27 13.40 2.05 3.21
C ASP A 27 12.65 1.91 4.55
N TRP A 28 11.44 1.32 4.56
CA TRP A 28 10.61 1.21 5.76
C TRP A 28 10.86 -0.09 6.54
N GLY A 29 11.70 -0.99 6.04
CA GLY A 29 11.95 -2.30 6.62
C GLY A 29 10.90 -3.32 6.17
N SER A 30 10.72 -4.39 6.97
CA SER A 30 9.82 -5.50 6.60
C SER A 30 8.36 -5.05 6.47
N MET A 31 7.71 -5.46 5.40
CA MET A 31 6.31 -5.20 5.05
C MET A 31 5.71 -6.48 4.44
N THR A 32 4.40 -6.49 4.17
CA THR A 32 3.76 -7.61 3.47
C THR A 32 3.12 -7.14 2.18
N THR A 33 3.62 -7.62 1.04
CA THR A 33 3.00 -7.38 -0.27
C THR A 33 2.03 -8.51 -0.60
N ILE A 34 0.81 -8.16 -1.00
CA ILE A 34 -0.24 -9.12 -1.39
C ILE A 34 -0.66 -8.88 -2.83
N ILE A 35 -0.68 -9.96 -3.61
CA ILE A 35 -1.25 -10.01 -4.96
C ILE A 35 -2.41 -11.00 -4.95
N ILE A 36 -3.54 -10.59 -5.54
CA ILE A 36 -4.72 -11.45 -5.68
C ILE A 36 -4.90 -11.74 -7.17
N HIS A 37 -4.90 -13.01 -7.54
CA HIS A 37 -5.08 -13.42 -8.93
C HIS A 37 -5.84 -14.75 -9.01
N GLY A 38 -6.92 -14.79 -9.81
CA GLY A 38 -7.70 -16.01 -10.02
C GLY A 38 -8.27 -16.63 -8.73
N GLY A 39 -8.63 -15.81 -7.75
CA GLY A 39 -9.08 -16.28 -6.43
C GLY A 39 -7.96 -16.80 -5.50
N SER A 40 -6.71 -16.77 -5.96
CA SER A 40 -5.54 -17.09 -5.13
C SER A 40 -4.95 -15.83 -4.50
N VAL A 41 -4.33 -15.99 -3.33
CA VAL A 41 -3.62 -14.94 -2.61
C VAL A 41 -2.14 -15.32 -2.55
N PHE A 42 -1.29 -14.43 -3.04
CA PHE A 42 0.16 -14.56 -2.97
C PHE A 42 0.68 -13.49 -2.04
N GLU A 43 1.47 -13.91 -1.04
CA GLU A 43 2.02 -13.01 -0.03
C GLU A 43 3.53 -13.08 -0.05
N PHE A 44 4.18 -11.91 0.02
CA PHE A 44 5.60 -11.79 0.27
C PHE A 44 5.82 -10.93 1.51
N THR A 45 6.54 -11.46 2.50
CA THR A 45 6.93 -10.72 3.69
C THR A 45 8.42 -10.45 3.67
N GLY A 46 8.77 -9.16 3.73
CA GLY A 46 10.14 -8.65 3.65
C GLY A 46 10.14 -7.17 3.28
N ALA A 47 11.32 -6.56 3.18
CA ALA A 47 11.42 -5.18 2.70
C ALA A 47 10.90 -5.06 1.26
N PHE A 48 10.21 -3.96 0.95
CA PHE A 48 9.82 -3.72 -0.43
C PHE A 48 11.09 -3.52 -1.28
N PRO A 49 11.24 -4.23 -2.43
CA PRO A 49 12.48 -4.20 -3.18
C PRO A 49 12.82 -2.83 -3.74
N LYS A 50 14.12 -2.52 -3.85
CA LYS A 50 14.59 -1.45 -4.73
C LYS A 50 14.30 -1.81 -6.19
N ALA A 51 14.22 -0.83 -7.07
CA ALA A 51 13.85 -1.06 -8.45
C ALA A 51 14.50 -0.07 -9.43
N THR A 52 14.42 -0.40 -10.71
CA THR A 52 14.84 0.48 -11.81
C THR A 52 13.76 0.59 -12.87
N VAL A 53 13.56 1.78 -13.45
CA VAL A 53 12.64 1.98 -14.57
C VAL A 53 13.35 1.61 -15.88
N ALA A 54 12.81 0.64 -16.61
CA ALA A 54 13.28 0.23 -17.94
C ALA A 54 12.15 -0.48 -18.70
N GLU A 55 12.15 -0.37 -20.03
CA GLU A 55 11.17 -1.02 -20.93
C GLU A 55 9.70 -0.75 -20.58
N GLY A 56 9.40 0.40 -19.97
CA GLY A 56 8.04 0.78 -19.55
C GLY A 56 7.57 0.18 -18.21
N PHE A 57 8.46 -0.50 -17.46
CA PHE A 57 8.14 -1.10 -16.16
C PHE A 57 9.01 -0.58 -15.03
N TYR A 58 8.49 -0.65 -13.80
CA TYR A 58 9.26 -0.52 -12.56
C TYR A 58 9.74 -1.91 -12.14
N ASN A 59 11.01 -2.21 -12.39
CA ASN A 59 11.59 -3.55 -12.31
C ASN A 59 12.17 -3.79 -10.92
N LEU A 60 11.47 -4.57 -10.10
CA LEU A 60 11.85 -4.91 -8.74
C LEU A 60 13.10 -5.80 -8.76
N LYS A 61 14.09 -5.43 -7.95
CA LYS A 61 15.32 -6.17 -7.75
C LYS A 61 15.50 -6.40 -6.26
N ALA A 62 15.15 -7.60 -5.82
CA ALA A 62 15.51 -8.05 -4.49
C ALA A 62 16.92 -8.64 -4.48
N ASP A 63 17.63 -8.50 -3.37
CA ASP A 63 18.88 -9.23 -3.15
C ASP A 63 18.55 -10.71 -2.85
N GLY A 64 19.12 -11.63 -3.62
CA GLY A 64 18.90 -13.07 -3.42
C GLY A 64 17.43 -13.50 -3.61
N ASN A 65 16.85 -14.15 -2.60
CA ASN A 65 15.53 -14.80 -2.65
C ASN A 65 14.38 -13.88 -2.17
N GLY A 66 14.35 -12.61 -2.58
CA GLY A 66 13.27 -11.70 -2.22
C GLY A 66 12.15 -11.59 -3.26
N PHE A 67 11.38 -10.50 -3.19
CA PHE A 67 10.29 -10.23 -4.12
C PHE A 67 10.84 -9.66 -5.43
N HIS A 68 10.71 -10.42 -6.50
CA HIS A 68 11.12 -10.00 -7.84
C HIS A 68 9.88 -9.81 -8.71
N GLY A 69 9.96 -8.93 -9.70
CA GLY A 69 8.86 -8.71 -10.61
C GLY A 69 8.95 -7.39 -11.39
N HIS A 70 7.93 -7.16 -12.21
CA HIS A 70 7.82 -5.99 -13.07
C HIS A 70 6.46 -5.34 -12.85
N LEU A 71 6.45 -4.12 -12.31
CA LEU A 71 5.21 -3.40 -12.07
C LEU A 71 4.93 -2.45 -13.23
N ASN A 72 3.75 -2.57 -13.83
CA ASN A 72 3.26 -1.61 -14.81
C ASN A 72 2.60 -0.44 -14.06
N LEU A 73 3.39 0.57 -13.70
CA LEU A 73 2.88 1.69 -12.91
C LEU A 73 1.85 2.54 -13.68
N GLN A 74 1.83 2.49 -15.01
CA GLN A 74 0.84 3.18 -15.85
C GLN A 74 -0.58 2.61 -15.69
N LYS A 75 -0.73 1.43 -15.09
CA LYS A 75 -2.03 0.84 -14.76
C LYS A 75 -2.60 1.33 -13.43
N ILE A 76 -1.79 1.99 -12.60
CA ILE A 76 -2.24 2.48 -11.30
C ILE A 76 -2.90 3.84 -11.51
N GLU A 77 -4.21 3.91 -11.28
CA GLU A 77 -4.96 5.17 -11.31
C GLU A 77 -4.88 5.88 -9.96
N ARG A 78 -4.96 5.12 -8.87
CA ARG A 78 -4.93 5.66 -7.52
C ARG A 78 -4.36 4.69 -6.48
N ILE A 79 -4.04 5.25 -5.32
CA ILE A 79 -3.56 4.52 -4.16
C ILE A 79 -4.40 4.94 -2.96
N SER A 80 -5.21 4.01 -2.46
CA SER A 80 -6.04 4.24 -1.28
C SER A 80 -5.31 3.83 0.01
N PHE A 81 -5.56 4.58 1.08
CA PHE A 81 -5.06 4.29 2.42
C PHE A 81 -6.10 3.43 3.16
N GLN A 82 -5.84 2.13 3.31
CA GLN A 82 -6.71 1.22 4.04
C GLN A 82 -6.34 1.24 5.52
N ALA A 83 -7.27 1.61 6.40
CA ALA A 83 -7.16 1.49 7.85
C ALA A 83 -8.34 0.65 8.37
N LYS A 84 -8.16 -0.67 8.48
CA LYS A 84 -9.25 -1.59 8.86
C LYS A 84 -8.71 -2.69 9.76
N PRO A 85 -9.41 -3.05 10.86
CA PRO A 85 -9.01 -4.20 11.67
C PRO A 85 -9.00 -5.50 10.84
N HIS A 86 -7.98 -6.32 11.03
CA HIS A 86 -7.90 -7.69 10.53
C HIS A 86 -7.77 -8.65 11.71
N ARG A 87 -8.73 -9.58 11.85
CA ARG A 87 -8.82 -10.54 12.98
C ARG A 87 -8.69 -9.86 14.36
N GLY A 88 -9.33 -8.71 14.53
CA GLY A 88 -9.35 -7.96 15.79
C GLY A 88 -8.11 -7.11 16.06
N ARG A 89 -7.13 -7.06 15.15
CA ARG A 89 -5.93 -6.22 15.27
C ARG A 89 -5.93 -5.12 14.22
N GLU A 90 -5.41 -3.94 14.54
CA GLU A 90 -5.22 -2.85 13.57
C GLU A 90 -4.43 -3.34 12.35
N SER A 91 -4.85 -2.98 11.14
CA SER A 91 -4.15 -3.32 9.90
C SER A 91 -4.24 -2.15 8.92
N TYR A 92 -3.09 -1.81 8.36
CA TYR A 92 -2.89 -0.64 7.50
C TYR A 92 -2.23 -1.07 6.19
N ALA A 93 -2.71 -0.56 5.06
CA ALA A 93 -2.15 -0.88 3.76
C ALA A 93 -2.27 0.28 2.76
N PHE A 94 -1.31 0.33 1.84
CA PHE A 94 -1.45 1.02 0.56
C PHE A 94 -2.11 0.06 -0.43
N VAL A 95 -3.24 0.47 -1.00
CA VAL A 95 -4.00 -0.32 -1.97
C VAL A 95 -3.84 0.33 -3.34
N PHE A 96 -3.14 -0.35 -4.25
CA PHE A 96 -2.90 0.15 -5.60
C PHE A 96 -4.03 -0.32 -6.50
N GLU A 97 -4.76 0.61 -7.09
CA GLU A 97 -5.99 0.36 -7.85
C GLU A 97 -5.86 0.86 -9.29
N ASP A 98 -6.51 0.17 -10.22
CA ASP A 98 -6.61 0.59 -11.62
C ASP A 98 -7.76 1.59 -11.86
N ALA A 99 -7.95 1.99 -13.12
CA ALA A 99 -9.00 2.94 -13.52
C ALA A 99 -10.44 2.40 -13.38
N ASN A 100 -10.61 1.10 -13.11
CA ASN A 100 -11.89 0.45 -12.86
C ASN A 100 -12.11 0.17 -11.35
N ASP A 101 -11.27 0.75 -10.49
CA ASP A 101 -11.28 0.53 -9.05
C ASP A 101 -10.88 -0.92 -8.65
N GLU A 102 -10.27 -1.68 -9.56
CA GLU A 102 -9.80 -3.03 -9.29
C GLU A 102 -8.45 -2.99 -8.58
N VAL A 103 -8.29 -3.79 -7.51
CA VAL A 103 -7.02 -3.90 -6.78
C VAL A 103 -6.00 -4.64 -7.63
N ILE A 104 -4.89 -3.96 -7.94
CA ILE A 104 -3.73 -4.54 -8.62
C ILE A 104 -2.89 -5.31 -7.59
N PHE A 105 -2.51 -4.66 -6.49
CA PHE A 105 -1.81 -5.26 -5.36
C PHE A 105 -1.95 -4.38 -4.10
N LYS A 106 -1.53 -4.91 -2.97
CA LYS A 106 -1.49 -4.20 -1.68
C LYS A 106 -0.13 -4.29 -1.04
N VAL A 107 0.27 -3.26 -0.30
CA VAL A 107 1.42 -3.33 0.61
C VAL A 107 0.97 -2.95 2.02
N PHE A 108 1.01 -3.93 2.91
CA PHE A 108 0.65 -3.80 4.32
C PHE A 108 1.87 -3.39 5.16
N LEU A 109 1.63 -2.55 6.17
CA LEU A 109 2.64 -2.27 7.18
C LEU A 109 3.03 -3.58 7.89
N GLY A 110 4.32 -3.70 8.16
CA GLY A 110 4.90 -4.86 8.81
C GLY A 110 4.60 -4.94 10.29
N ARG A 111 4.94 -6.10 10.84
CA ARG A 111 4.87 -6.40 12.26
C ARG A 111 6.23 -6.88 12.74
N ASP A 112 6.54 -6.60 14.00
CA ASP A 112 7.72 -7.12 14.68
C ASP A 112 7.58 -8.61 15.02
N GLU A 113 8.60 -9.16 15.68
CA GLU A 113 8.65 -10.57 16.10
C GLU A 113 7.55 -10.95 17.11
N GLN A 114 7.01 -9.97 17.83
CA GLN A 114 5.88 -10.14 18.75
C GLN A 114 4.53 -9.98 18.03
N GLY A 115 4.57 -9.68 16.74
CA GLY A 115 3.41 -9.44 15.89
C GLY A 115 2.81 -8.06 16.07
N GLU A 116 3.44 -7.12 16.76
CA GLU A 116 2.96 -5.75 16.92
C GLU A 116 3.28 -4.90 15.70
N LEU A 117 2.44 -3.91 15.39
CA LEU A 117 2.67 -3.02 14.25
C LEU A 117 3.94 -2.20 14.45
N ILE A 118 4.76 -2.10 13.40
CA ILE A 118 5.98 -1.29 13.45
C ILE A 118 5.59 0.20 13.59
N ALA A 119 5.88 0.79 14.76
CA ALA A 119 5.45 2.14 15.12
C ALA A 119 5.91 3.22 14.12
N SER A 120 7.17 3.15 13.65
CA SER A 120 7.71 4.12 12.69
C SER A 120 7.03 4.04 11.32
N GLN A 121 6.62 2.84 10.88
CA GLN A 121 5.84 2.68 9.65
C GLN A 121 4.44 3.26 9.82
N ARG A 122 3.80 3.02 10.98
CA ARG A 122 2.48 3.56 11.30
C ARG A 122 2.47 5.09 11.30
N GLU A 123 3.48 5.71 11.91
CA GLU A 123 3.62 7.17 11.92
C GLU A 123 3.74 7.74 10.49
N LYS A 124 4.68 7.23 9.69
CA LYS A 124 4.86 7.67 8.30
C LYS A 124 3.62 7.42 7.43
N PHE A 125 2.92 6.31 7.66
CA PHE A 125 1.64 6.03 6.98
C PHE A 125 0.60 7.11 7.26
N PHE A 126 0.41 7.50 8.53
CA PHE A 126 -0.56 8.54 8.88
C PHE A 126 -0.13 9.94 8.40
N GLN A 127 1.18 10.23 8.36
CA GLN A 127 1.68 11.47 7.75
C GLN A 127 1.34 11.54 6.26
N LEU A 128 1.60 10.47 5.50
CA LEU A 128 1.19 10.38 4.09
C LEU A 128 -0.34 10.45 3.97
N MET A 129 -1.09 9.73 4.81
CA MET A 129 -2.55 9.73 4.77
C MET A 129 -3.10 11.15 4.95
N GLN A 130 -2.56 11.92 5.89
CA GLN A 130 -2.95 13.31 6.13
C GLN A 130 -2.60 14.22 4.95
N GLN A 131 -1.43 14.03 4.33
CA GLN A 131 -1.01 14.79 3.15
C GLN A 131 -1.98 14.64 1.96
N TYR A 132 -2.63 13.48 1.85
CA TYR A 132 -3.55 13.16 0.75
C TYR A 132 -5.03 13.15 1.18
N GLN A 133 -5.38 13.80 2.29
CA GLN A 133 -6.78 14.03 2.64
C GLN A 133 -7.43 14.99 1.63
N GLY A 134 -8.50 14.53 0.98
CA GLY A 134 -9.32 15.41 0.16
C GLY A 134 -9.96 16.52 0.99
N PRO A 135 -10.34 17.66 0.38
CA PRO A 135 -11.09 18.70 1.08
C PRO A 135 -12.38 18.11 1.66
N VAL A 136 -12.66 18.38 2.93
CA VAL A 136 -13.94 18.05 3.56
C VAL A 136 -14.99 18.93 2.90
N ASN A 137 -15.80 18.37 2.00
CA ASN A 137 -16.99 19.05 1.50
C ASN A 137 -18.03 19.08 2.63
N LEU A 138 -18.06 20.21 3.36
CA LEU A 138 -19.19 20.57 4.21
C LEU A 138 -20.27 21.13 3.27
N SER A 139 -21.21 20.27 2.87
CA SER A 139 -22.50 20.70 2.31
C SER A 139 -23.48 21.02 3.43
#